data_AF-A0A292PMV1-F1
#
_entry.id   AF-A0A292PMV1-F1
#
_cell.length_a   1.000
_cell.length_b   1.000
_cell.length_c   1.000
_cell.angle_alpha   90.00
_cell.angle_beta   90.00
_cell.angle_gamma   90.00
#
_symmetry.space_group_name_H-M   'P 1'
#
loop_
_entity.id
_entity.type
_entity.pdbx_description
1 polymer ?
#
loop_
_entity_poly.entity_id
_entity_poly.type
_entity_poly.pdbx_seq_one_letter_code
_entity_poly.pdbx_strand_id
1 'polypeptide(L)'
;LNNLAWVLQQQGKYDESETMHRHVLEGLERLLGPDHPDTLTSLNNLAAALPLQGKYEESETMHRRALKGCEKVLRPDHPDTLRSLENLALVLGSQGRYDESE
;
A
#
# COMPACT_ATOMS: atom_id res chain seq x y z
N LEU A 1 -6.18 2.01 13.95
CA LEU A 1 -4.75 1.75 13.68
C LEU A 1 -4.24 2.57 12.49
N ASN A 2 -4.96 2.64 11.36
CA ASN A 2 -4.61 3.51 10.23
C ASN A 2 -4.31 4.98 10.63
N ASN A 3 -5.08 5.55 11.56
CA ASN A 3 -4.84 6.93 12.00
C ASN A 3 -3.50 7.13 12.74
N LEU A 4 -3.01 6.11 13.47
CA LEU A 4 -1.74 6.23 14.19
C LEU A 4 -0.55 6.12 13.23
N ALA A 5 -0.59 5.17 12.29
CA ALA A 5 0.45 5.04 11.27
C ALA A 5 0.55 6.30 10.38
N TRP A 6 -0.60 6.90 10.03
CA TRP A 6 -0.61 8.17 9.33
C TRP A 6 0.02 9.31 10.14
N VAL A 7 -0.30 9.41 11.45
CA VAL A 7 0.33 10.40 12.34
C VAL A 7 1.85 10.18 12.44
N LEU A 8 2.31 8.93 12.48
CA LEU A 8 3.75 8.62 12.48
C LEU A 8 4.43 9.08 11.19
N GLN A 9 3.80 8.92 10.02
CA GLN A 9 4.31 9.46 8.75
C GLN A 9 4.41 10.99 8.78
N GLN A 10 3.41 11.69 9.32
CA GLN A 10 3.45 13.16 9.45
C GLN A 10 4.57 13.64 10.39
N GLN A 11 5.03 12.79 11.30
CA GLN A 11 6.17 13.07 12.19
C GLN A 11 7.52 12.64 11.60
N GLY A 12 7.56 12.14 10.36
CA GLY A 12 8.77 11.62 9.74
C GLY A 12 9.24 10.26 10.28
N LYS A 13 8.41 9.58 11.08
CA LYS A 13 8.70 8.27 11.68
C LYS A 13 8.28 7.13 10.74
N TYR A 14 8.88 7.10 9.56
CA TYR A 14 8.45 6.20 8.49
C TYR A 14 8.68 4.71 8.82
N ASP A 15 9.80 4.37 9.47
CA ASP A 15 10.10 2.99 9.87
C ASP A 15 9.09 2.45 10.91
N GLU A 16 8.69 3.29 11.88
CA GLU A 16 7.68 2.92 12.89
C GLU A 16 6.31 2.71 12.22
N SER A 17 5.94 3.60 11.28
CA SER A 17 4.71 3.46 10.49
C SER A 17 4.71 2.18 9.66
N GLU A 18 5.81 1.86 8.97
CA GLU A 18 5.94 0.64 8.17
C GLU A 18 5.81 -0.61 9.03
N THR A 19 6.56 -0.67 10.14
CA THR A 19 6.53 -1.80 11.08
C THR A 19 5.10 -2.05 11.56
N MET A 20 4.39 -0.99 11.92
CA MET A 20 3.01 -1.07 12.35
C MET A 20 2.08 -1.59 11.24
N HIS A 21 2.21 -1.08 10.02
CA HIS A 21 1.42 -1.54 8.87
C HIS A 21 1.70 -3.00 8.52
N ARG A 22 2.97 -3.45 8.54
CA ARG A 22 3.34 -4.86 8.34
C ARG A 22 2.71 -5.77 9.39
N HIS A 23 2.76 -5.38 10.66
CA HIS A 23 2.19 -6.18 11.74
C HIS A 23 0.67 -6.33 11.62
N VAL A 24 -0.04 -5.25 11.25
CA VAL A 24 -1.49 -5.30 10.99
C VAL A 24 -1.80 -6.18 9.78
N LEU A 25 -1.04 -6.04 8.70
CA LEU A 25 -1.23 -6.85 7.49
C LEU A 25 -1.08 -8.34 7.79
N GLU A 26 -0.04 -8.74 8.51
CA GLU A 26 0.19 -10.14 8.88
C GLU A 26 -0.95 -10.69 9.74
N GLY A 27 -1.46 -9.89 10.69
CA GLY A 27 -2.62 -10.27 11.50
C GLY A 27 -3.89 -10.48 10.67
N LEU A 28 -4.15 -9.59 9.71
CA LEU A 28 -5.31 -9.69 8.82
C LEU A 28 -5.19 -10.85 7.82
N GLU A 29 -4.00 -11.07 7.26
CA GLU A 29 -3.73 -12.23 6.39
C GLU A 29 -4.00 -13.55 7.11
N ARG A 30 -3.61 -13.66 8.39
CA ARG A 30 -3.85 -14.87 9.20
C ARG A 30 -5.32 -15.03 9.60
N LEU A 31 -6.03 -13.94 9.90
CA LEU A 31 -7.40 -13.99 10.43
C LEU A 31 -8.46 -14.10 9.32
N LEU A 32 -8.29 -13.34 8.24
CA LEU A 32 -9.30 -13.15 7.20
C LEU A 32 -8.87 -13.72 5.85
N GLY A 33 -7.57 -13.98 5.67
CA GLY A 33 -6.98 -14.43 4.42
C GLY A 33 -6.42 -13.28 3.55
N PRO A 34 -5.58 -13.62 2.56
CA PRO A 34 -4.85 -12.64 1.75
C PRO A 34 -5.74 -11.84 0.79
N ASP A 35 -6.88 -12.40 0.39
CA ASP A 35 -7.82 -11.79 -0.57
C ASP A 35 -8.97 -11.02 0.13
N HIS A 36 -9.01 -10.98 1.46
CA HIS A 36 -10.09 -10.28 2.16
C HIS A 36 -10.00 -8.76 1.91
N PRO A 37 -11.11 -8.03 1.70
CA PRO A 37 -11.10 -6.59 1.43
C PRO A 37 -10.31 -5.76 2.45
N ASP A 38 -10.41 -6.11 3.74
CA ASP A 38 -9.64 -5.44 4.81
C ASP A 38 -8.13 -5.71 4.71
N THR A 39 -7.75 -6.94 4.35
CA THR A 39 -6.35 -7.32 4.12
C THR A 39 -5.78 -6.56 2.93
N LEU A 40 -6.53 -6.48 1.83
CA LEU A 40 -6.16 -5.73 0.63
C LEU A 40 -6.06 -4.22 0.91
N THR A 41 -6.97 -3.67 1.72
CA THR A 41 -6.90 -2.28 2.17
C THR A 41 -5.65 -2.03 3.02
N SER A 42 -5.32 -2.93 3.94
CA SER A 42 -4.10 -2.82 4.75
C SER A 42 -2.84 -2.90 3.90
N LEU A 43 -2.82 -3.79 2.90
CA LEU A 43 -1.72 -3.91 1.93
C LEU A 43 -1.53 -2.62 1.14
N ASN A 44 -2.63 -2.00 0.69
CA ASN A 44 -2.60 -0.71 0.00
C ASN A 44 -2.03 0.42 0.86
N ASN A 45 -2.38 0.45 2.15
CA ASN A 45 -1.87 1.47 3.07
C ASN A 45 -0.38 1.30 3.36
N LEU A 46 0.09 0.05 3.52
CA LEU A 46 1.53 -0.24 3.61
C LEU A 46 2.25 0.23 2.35
N ALA A 47 1.72 -0.13 1.18
CA ALA A 47 2.29 0.23 -0.11
C ALA A 47 2.39 1.76 -0.27
N ALA A 48 1.40 2.53 0.16
CA ALA A 48 1.41 3.99 0.10
C ALA A 48 2.44 4.64 1.04
N ALA A 49 2.88 3.96 2.10
CA ALA A 49 3.85 4.48 3.06
C ALA A 49 5.32 4.24 2.62
N LEU A 50 5.56 3.25 1.76
CA LEU A 50 6.91 2.86 1.31
C LEU A 50 7.63 3.93 0.44
N PRO A 51 6.96 4.67 -0.47
CA PRO A 51 7.59 5.75 -1.24
C PRO A 51 8.20 6.85 -0.38
N LEU A 52 7.64 7.11 0.82
CA LEU A 52 8.18 8.10 1.76
C LEU A 52 9.57 7.73 2.29
N GLN A 53 9.99 6.47 2.09
CA GLN A 53 11.32 5.95 2.42
C GLN A 53 12.18 5.69 1.18
N GLY A 54 11.73 6.08 -0.01
CA GLY A 54 12.40 5.76 -1.28
C GLY A 54 12.23 4.30 -1.73
N LYS A 55 11.38 3.51 -1.07
CA LYS A 55 11.14 2.08 -1.40
C LYS A 55 10.10 1.93 -2.51
N TYR A 56 10.36 2.51 -3.69
CA TYR A 56 9.41 2.56 -4.80
C TYR A 56 9.10 1.18 -5.40
N GLU A 57 10.11 0.33 -5.61
CA GLU A 57 9.91 -1.02 -6.18
C GLU A 57 9.05 -1.93 -5.28
N GLU A 58 9.26 -1.85 -3.96
CA GLU A 58 8.47 -2.61 -2.99
C GLU A 58 7.02 -2.10 -2.96
N SER A 59 6.83 -0.78 -2.99
CA SER A 59 5.51 -0.14 -3.09
C SER A 59 4.75 -0.60 -4.33
N GLU A 60 5.41 -0.59 -5.49
CA GLU A 60 4.82 -1.01 -6.76
C GLU A 60 4.36 -2.47 -6.71
N THR A 61 5.23 -3.35 -6.21
CA THR A 61 4.92 -4.78 -6.06
C THR A 61 3.69 -5.01 -5.18
N MET A 62 3.61 -4.28 -4.06
CA MET A 62 2.47 -4.39 -3.14
C MET A 62 1.18 -3.82 -3.74
N HIS A 63 1.22 -2.68 -4.43
CA HIS A 63 0.04 -2.12 -5.11
C HIS A 63 -0.47 -3.03 -6.23
N ARG A 64 0.42 -3.65 -7.02
CA ARG A 64 0.03 -4.66 -8.03
C ARG A 64 -0.66 -5.86 -7.39
N ARG A 65 -0.15 -6.34 -6.25
CA ARG A 65 -0.77 -7.43 -5.49
C ARG A 65 -2.16 -7.03 -4.97
N ALA A 66 -2.29 -5.84 -4.37
CA ALA A 66 -3.56 -5.32 -3.87
C ALA A 66 -4.59 -5.17 -4.99
N LEU A 67 -4.18 -4.61 -6.14
CA LEU A 67 -5.03 -4.47 -7.32
C LEU A 67 -5.59 -5.80 -7.79
N LYS A 68 -4.73 -6.81 -7.98
CA LYS A 68 -5.13 -8.14 -8.42
C LYS A 68 -6.14 -8.80 -7.45
N GLY A 69 -5.96 -8.59 -6.15
CA GLY A 69 -6.91 -9.05 -5.14
C GLY A 69 -8.25 -8.30 -5.21
N CYS A 70 -8.21 -6.97 -5.32
CA CYS A 70 -9.41 -6.14 -5.42
C CYS A 70 -10.22 -6.46 -6.69
N GLU A 71 -9.56 -6.64 -7.84
CA GLU A 71 -10.22 -7.02 -9.10
C GLU A 71 -10.95 -8.37 -8.97
N LYS A 72 -10.34 -9.33 -8.27
CA LYS A 72 -10.93 -10.66 -8.04
C LYS A 72 -12.13 -10.63 -7.09
N VAL A 73 -12.11 -9.77 -6.08
CA VAL A 73 -13.05 -9.83 -4.94
C VAL A 73 -14.12 -8.75 -5.00
N LEU A 74 -13.76 -7.52 -5.41
CA LEU A 74 -14.58 -6.32 -5.28
C LEU A 74 -15.13 -5.82 -6.64
N ARG A 75 -14.62 -6.35 -7.75
CA ARG A 75 -14.83 -5.89 -9.15
C ARG A 75 -14.06 -4.59 -9.48
N PRO A 76 -13.86 -4.30 -10.77
CA PRO A 76 -13.05 -3.14 -11.22
C PRO A 76 -13.58 -1.78 -10.76
N ASP A 77 -14.90 -1.62 -10.67
CA ASP A 77 -15.54 -0.32 -10.35
C ASP A 77 -15.60 -0.02 -8.85
N HIS A 78 -15.08 -0.92 -8.00
CA HIS A 78 -15.09 -0.70 -6.56
C HIS A 78 -14.12 0.45 -6.18
N PRO A 79 -14.52 1.34 -5.24
CA PRO A 79 -13.66 2.44 -4.79
C PRO A 79 -12.26 2.00 -4.36
N ASP A 80 -12.14 0.83 -3.72
CA ASP A 80 -10.83 0.29 -3.32
C ASP A 80 -9.97 -0.16 -4.49
N THR A 81 -10.56 -0.71 -5.55
CA THR A 81 -9.84 -1.07 -6.78
C THR A 81 -9.32 0.19 -7.47
N LEU A 82 -10.17 1.21 -7.60
CA LEU A 82 -9.81 2.51 -8.19
C LEU A 82 -8.69 3.20 -7.39
N ARG A 83 -8.77 3.15 -6.06
CA ARG A 83 -7.72 3.69 -5.17
C ARG A 83 -6.40 2.93 -5.30
N SER A 84 -6.43 1.60 -5.44
CA SER A 84 -5.21 0.81 -5.73
C SER A 84 -4.57 1.22 -7.05
N LEU A 85 -5.38 1.44 -8.09
CA LEU A 85 -4.92 1.90 -9.41
C LEU A 85 -4.30 3.29 -9.34
N GLU A 86 -4.97 4.23 -8.68
CA GLU A 86 -4.48 5.60 -8.51
C GLU A 86 -3.12 5.63 -7.80
N ASN A 87 -3.00 4.90 -6.69
CA ASN A 87 -1.73 4.83 -5.95
C ASN A 87 -0.62 4.15 -6.77
N LEU A 88 -0.93 3.09 -7.52
CA LEU A 88 0.06 2.46 -8.41
C LEU A 88 0.56 3.44 -9.49
N ALA A 89 -0.34 4.24 -10.08
CA ALA A 89 0.04 5.24 -11.06
C ALA A 89 0.94 6.33 -10.47
N LEU A 90 0.66 6.78 -9.23
CA LEU A 90 1.50 7.74 -8.52
C LEU A 90 2.90 7.20 -8.24
N VAL A 91 3.01 5.93 -7.86
CA VAL A 91 4.30 5.28 -7.60
C VAL A 91 5.12 5.14 -8.88
N LEU A 92 4.51 4.67 -9.97
CA LEU A 92 5.18 4.56 -11.28
C LEU A 92 5.64 5.93 -11.80
N GLY A 93 4.81 6.97 -11.66
CA GLY A 93 5.18 8.33 -12.03
C GLY A 93 6.31 8.90 -11.17
N SER A 94 6.37 8.52 -9.88
CA SER A 94 7.45 8.93 -8.99
C SER A 94 8.75 8.17 -9.29
N GLN A 95 8.66 6.90 -9.66
CA GLN A 95 9.79 6.06 -10.04
C GLN A 95 10.41 6.52 -11.36
N GLY A 96 9.60 6.79 -12.39
CA GLY A 96 10.10 7.33 -13.65
C GLY A 96 10.83 8.67 -13.49
N ARG A 97 10.36 9.53 -12.56
CA ARG A 97 11.06 10.78 -12.21
C ARG A 97 12.36 10.57 -11.44
N TYR A 98 12.46 9.49 -10.67
CA TYR A 98 13.69 9.11 -9.97
C TYR A 98 14.72 8.54 -10.93
N ASP A 99 14.28 7.65 -11.84
CA ASP A 99 15.11 7.06 -12.90
C ASP A 99 15.64 8.13 -13.88
N GLU A 100 14.88 9.20 -14.12
CA GLU A 100 15.34 10.37 -14.90
C GLU A 100 16.31 11.29 -14.13
N SER A 101 16.47 11.11 -12.81
CA SER A 101 17.30 11.98 -11.95
C SER A 101 18.63 11.37 -11.49
N GLU A 102 18.91 10.11 -11.84
CA GLU A 102 20.19 9.39 -11.61
C GLU A 102 21.19 9.59 -12.76
#